data_AF-T1HUT7-F1
#
_entry.id   AF-T1HUT7-F1
#
_cell.length_a   1.000
_cell.length_b   1.000
_cell.length_c   1.000
_cell.angle_alpha   90.00
_cell.angle_beta   90.00
_cell.angle_gamma   90.00
#
_symmetry.space_group_name_H-M   'P 1'
#
loop_
_entity.id
_entity.type
_entity.pdbx_description
1 polymer ?
#
loop_
_entity_poly.entity_id
_entity_poly.type
_entity_poly.pdbx_seq_one_letter_code
_entity_poly.pdbx_strand_id
1 'polypeptide(L)'
;VEFTVGSEPIKNFRMIERHYFKDTLLKSFDFDFGFCIPNSTNTCEHIYHFPKLTKILIADMINNPFETRSDSFFFVDGVLIMHNKAEYSYNGSLDN
;
A
#
# COMPACT_ATOMS: atom_id res chain seq x y z
N VAL A 1 4.52 -1.50 -9.63
CA VAL A 1 4.45 -0.04 -9.47
C VAL A 1 5.56 0.59 -10.29
N GLU A 2 5.26 1.63 -11.06
CA GLU A 2 6.22 2.42 -11.82
C GLU A 2 6.28 3.84 -11.24
N PHE A 3 7.49 4.37 -11.04
CA PHE A 3 7.68 5.72 -10.51
C PHE A 3 8.95 6.37 -11.07
N THR A 4 8.96 7.69 -11.14
CA THR A 4 10.09 8.48 -11.61
C THR A 4 10.81 9.14 -10.44
N VAL A 5 12.14 9.27 -10.56
CA VAL A 5 13.00 9.94 -9.59
C VAL A 5 13.54 11.22 -10.21
N GLY A 6 13.55 12.30 -9.43
CA GLY A 6 14.08 13.60 -9.84
C GLY A 6 15.60 13.61 -9.98
N SER A 7 16.19 14.80 -9.99
CA SER A 7 17.64 14.98 -10.21
C SER A 7 18.51 14.45 -9.08
N GLU A 8 17.98 14.39 -7.86
CA GLU A 8 18.72 13.91 -6.69
C GLU A 8 18.57 12.39 -6.52
N PRO A 9 19.67 11.68 -6.20
CA PRO A 9 19.61 10.25 -5.94
C PRO A 9 18.84 9.96 -4.65
N ILE A 10 18.05 8.89 -4.67
CA ILE A 10 17.33 8.41 -3.48
C ILE A 10 18.07 7.19 -2.91
N LYS A 11 18.32 7.22 -1.60
CA LYS A 11 18.96 6.13 -0.85
C LYS A 11 17.99 5.55 0.17
N ASN A 12 18.13 4.24 0.44
CA ASN A 12 17.34 3.53 1.45
C ASN A 12 15.83 3.80 1.31
N PHE A 13 15.32 3.77 0.07
CA PHE A 13 13.91 4.01 -0.20
C PHE A 13 13.09 2.83 0.30
N ARG A 14 12.14 3.10 1.18
CA ARG A 14 11.33 2.06 1.82
C ARG A 14 9.87 2.49 1.83
N MET A 15 8.97 1.54 1.59
CA MET A 15 7.53 1.73 1.76
C MET A 15 7.01 0.78 2.81
N ILE A 16 6.23 1.31 3.76
CA ILE A 16 5.44 0.51 4.69
C ILE A 16 3.98 0.76 4.37
N GLU A 17 3.25 -0.28 3.99
CA GLU A 17 1.82 -0.19 3.70
C GLU A 17 1.02 -1.02 4.69
N ARG A 18 0.00 -0.42 5.30
CA ARG A 18 -0.82 -1.05 6.33
C ARG A 18 -2.28 -0.99 5.93
N HIS A 19 -2.94 -2.15 5.97
CA HIS A 19 -4.37 -2.29 5.65
C HIS A 19 -5.17 -2.57 6.91
N TYR A 20 -6.29 -1.89 7.06
CA TYR A 20 -7.16 -1.93 8.22
C TYR A 20 -8.61 -2.17 7.79
N PHE A 21 -9.38 -2.83 8.63
CA PHE A 21 -10.84 -2.84 8.56
C PHE A 21 -11.40 -2.48 9.93
N LYS A 22 -12.19 -1.40 10.02
CA LYS A 22 -12.73 -0.86 11.29
C LYS A 22 -11.65 -0.79 12.39
N ASP A 23 -10.54 -0.13 12.08
CA ASP A 23 -9.36 0.03 12.94
C ASP A 23 -8.58 -1.25 13.29
N THR A 24 -9.02 -2.42 12.83
CA THR A 24 -8.30 -3.68 13.02
C THR A 24 -7.30 -3.90 11.89
N LEU A 25 -6.01 -4.05 12.23
CA LEU A 25 -4.96 -4.32 11.24
C LEU A 25 -5.19 -5.68 10.57
N LEU A 26 -5.38 -5.68 9.25
CA LEU A 26 -5.49 -6.88 8.43
C LEU A 26 -4.11 -7.40 8.03
N LYS A 27 -3.24 -6.50 7.55
CA LYS A 27 -1.91 -6.83 7.05
C LYS A 27 -1.02 -5.60 7.03
N SER A 28 0.27 -5.81 7.28
CA SER A 28 1.33 -4.84 7.02
C SER A 28 2.27 -5.43 5.99
N PHE A 29 2.64 -4.62 5.01
CA PHE A 29 3.66 -4.90 4.03
C PHE A 29 4.80 -3.91 4.22
N ASP A 30 6.01 -4.40 4.00
CA ASP A 30 7.24 -3.65 4.23
C ASP A 30 8.18 -3.96 3.07
N PHE A 31 8.41 -2.95 2.24
CA PHE A 31 9.14 -3.07 0.99
C PHE A 31 10.36 -2.17 1.02
N ASP A 32 11.53 -2.76 0.82
CA ASP A 32 12.79 -2.05 0.65
C ASP A 32 13.12 -1.99 -0.84
N PHE A 33 13.10 -0.78 -1.40
CA PHE A 33 13.50 -0.51 -2.78
C PHE A 33 15.00 -0.22 -2.90
N GLY A 34 15.67 0.12 -1.79
CA GLY A 34 17.08 0.44 -1.76
C GLY A 34 17.42 1.76 -2.47
N PHE A 35 18.38 1.70 -3.39
CA PHE A 35 18.87 2.87 -4.12
C PHE A 35 18.07 3.09 -5.41
N CYS A 36 17.59 4.32 -5.63
CA CYS A 36 16.94 4.70 -6.89
C CYS A 36 17.81 5.71 -7.66
N ILE A 37 18.01 5.42 -8.94
CA ILE A 37 18.88 6.19 -9.84
C ILE A 37 18.22 7.57 -10.12
N PRO A 38 18.98 8.68 -10.09
CA PRO A 38 18.45 10.00 -10.43
C PRO A 38 18.06 10.08 -11.91
N ASN A 39 17.02 10.87 -12.21
CA ASN A 39 16.44 11.07 -13.55
C ASN A 39 16.08 9.75 -14.24
N SER A 40 15.66 8.73 -13.49
CA SER A 40 15.26 7.43 -14.03
C SER A 40 13.79 7.11 -13.75
N THR A 41 13.25 6.21 -14.56
CA THR A 41 12.01 5.49 -14.27
C THR A 41 12.38 4.14 -13.66
N ASN A 42 11.79 3.83 -12.51
CA ASN A 42 12.02 2.59 -11.79
C ASN A 42 10.71 1.79 -11.73
N THR A 43 10.81 0.49 -11.91
CA THR A 43 9.68 -0.44 -11.78
C THR A 43 9.96 -1.40 -10.65
N CYS A 44 9.00 -1.53 -9.74
CA CYS A 44 9.06 -2.50 -8.65
C CYS A 44 7.82 -3.39 -8.69
N GLU A 45 8.04 -4.70 -8.67
CA GLU A 45 6.99 -5.69 -8.48
C GLU A 45 6.95 -6.11 -7.00
N HIS A 46 5.78 -5.98 -6.39
CA HIS A 46 5.56 -6.39 -5.01
C HIS A 46 4.75 -7.68 -5.01
N ILE A 47 5.31 -8.75 -4.45
CA ILE A 47 4.60 -10.03 -4.29
C ILE A 47 3.82 -9.97 -2.98
N TYR A 48 2.49 -9.86 -3.10
CA TYR A 48 1.59 -9.83 -1.94
C TYR A 48 1.17 -11.24 -1.54
N HIS A 49 1.55 -11.64 -0.32
CA HIS A 49 0.94 -12.81 0.32
C HIS A 49 -0.33 -12.37 1.06
N PHE A 50 -1.48 -12.64 0.45
CA PHE A 50 -2.77 -12.35 1.06
C PHE A 50 -2.92 -13.06 2.42
N PRO A 51 -3.41 -12.35 3.45
CA PRO A 51 -3.74 -12.99 4.71
C PRO A 51 -4.89 -13.99 4.52
N LYS A 52 -4.92 -15.06 5.32
CA LYS A 52 -6.09 -15.93 5.42
C LYS A 52 -7.17 -15.19 6.20
N LEU A 53 -8.17 -14.66 5.50
CA LEU A 53 -9.32 -14.01 6.10
C LEU A 53 -10.45 -15.03 6.35
N THR A 54 -11.19 -14.88 7.44
CA THR A 54 -12.34 -15.74 7.72
C THR A 54 -13.51 -15.36 6.79
N LYS A 55 -14.41 -16.31 6.50
CA LYS A 55 -15.60 -16.04 5.70
C LYS A 55 -16.49 -14.93 6.30
N ILE A 56 -16.54 -14.86 7.63
CA ILE A 56 -17.30 -13.84 8.36
C ILE A 56 -16.70 -12.46 8.12
N LEU A 57 -15.37 -12.33 8.25
CA LEU A 57 -14.67 -11.06 8.02
C LEU A 57 -14.79 -10.61 6.56
N ILE A 58 -14.67 -11.53 5.61
CA ILE A 58 -14.86 -11.23 4.17
C ILE A 58 -16.28 -10.68 3.93
N ALA A 59 -17.31 -11.32 4.47
CA ALA A 59 -18.68 -10.85 4.33
C ALA A 59 -18.88 -9.47 4.98
N ASP A 60 -18.28 -9.21 6.14
CA ASP A 60 -18.35 -7.89 6.79
C ASP A 60 -17.65 -6.82 5.95
N MET A 61 -16.48 -7.11 5.38
CA MET A 61 -15.76 -6.19 4.48
C MET A 61 -16.56 -5.87 3.21
N ILE A 62 -17.29 -6.84 2.65
CA ILE A 62 -18.16 -6.62 1.47
C ILE A 62 -19.36 -5.73 1.82
N ASN A 63 -19.98 -5.96 2.99
CA ASN A 63 -21.18 -5.23 3.42
C ASN A 63 -20.91 -3.81 3.93
N ASN A 64 -19.65 -3.47 4.21
CA ASN A 64 -19.25 -2.16 4.73
C ASN A 64 -18.21 -1.52 3.80
N PRO A 65 -18.63 -0.95 2.65
CA PRO A 65 -17.71 -0.33 1.71
C PRO A 65 -16.97 0.86 2.35
N PHE A 66 -15.72 1.08 1.95
CA PHE A 66 -14.83 2.16 2.43
C PHE A 66 -14.44 2.08 3.92
N GLU A 67 -14.90 1.07 4.66
CA GLU A 67 -14.42 0.74 6.01
C GLU A 67 -13.13 -0.07 5.99
N THR A 68 -12.75 -0.63 4.85
CA THR A 68 -11.38 -1.09 4.61
C THR A 68 -10.55 0.07 4.08
N ARG A 69 -9.46 0.38 4.76
CA ARG A 69 -8.57 1.52 4.45
C ARG A 69 -7.12 1.11 4.50
N SER A 70 -6.26 1.85 3.81
CA SER A 70 -4.82 1.69 3.92
C SER A 70 -4.09 3.01 4.09
N ASP A 71 -2.94 2.90 4.73
CA ASP A 71 -1.92 3.93 4.81
C ASP A 71 -0.63 3.39 4.17
N SER A 72 -0.12 4.09 3.16
CA SER A 72 1.17 3.79 2.52
C SER A 72 2.16 4.90 2.88
N PHE A 73 3.15 4.56 3.70
CA PHE A 73 4.19 5.46 4.19
C PHE A 73 5.48 5.23 3.41
N PHE A 74 6.06 6.30 2.87
CA PHE A 74 7.31 6.24 2.09
C PHE A 74 8.43 6.96 2.83
N PHE A 75 9.55 6.28 2.98
CA PHE A 75 10.72 6.75 3.72
C PHE A 75 11.93 6.83 2.81
N VAL A 76 12.76 7.85 3.01
CA VAL A 76 14.11 7.98 2.45
C VAL A 76 15.06 8.23 3.60
N ASP A 77 16.10 7.40 3.73
CA ASP A 77 17.03 7.43 4.87
C ASP A 77 16.33 7.48 6.24
N GLY A 78 15.21 6.74 6.37
CA GLY A 78 14.41 6.67 7.60
C GLY A 78 13.51 7.87 7.88
N VAL A 79 13.52 8.90 7.03
CA VAL A 79 12.65 10.07 7.13
C VAL A 79 11.41 9.88 6.27
N LEU A 80 10.22 10.11 6.85
CA LEU A 80 8.96 10.05 6.12
C LEU A 80 8.88 11.21 5.11
N ILE A 81 8.75 10.88 3.81
CA ILE A 81 8.69 11.86 2.72
C ILE A 81 7.32 11.93 2.04
N MET A 82 6.52 10.87 2.12
CA MET A 82 5.21 10.81 1.49
C MET A 82 4.30 9.87 2.28
N HIS A 83 3.02 10.22 2.36
CA HIS A 83 1.98 9.43 3.01
C HIS A 83 0.73 9.43 2.15
N ASN A 84 0.44 8.28 1.57
CA ASN A 84 -0.76 8.08 0.75
C ASN A 84 -1.81 7.31 1.56
N LYS A 85 -3.08 7.60 1.26
CA LYS A 85 -4.25 6.95 1.86
C LYS A 85 -5.14 6.39 0.76
N ALA A 86 -5.73 5.23 1.00
CA ALA A 86 -6.74 4.66 0.14
C ALA A 86 -7.88 4.04 0.95
N GLU A 87 -9.06 4.00 0.35
CA GLU A 87 -10.25 3.33 0.87
C GLU A 87 -10.75 2.33 -0.18
N TYR A 88 -11.27 1.20 0.27
CA TYR A 88 -11.61 0.07 -0.60
C TYR A 88 -13.08 -0.31 -0.49
N SER A 89 -13.69 -0.63 -1.63
CA SER A 89 -15.00 -1.27 -1.70
C SER A 89 -14.87 -2.63 -2.37
N TYR A 90 -15.51 -3.64 -1.79
CA TYR A 90 -15.53 -5.02 -2.32
C TYR A 90 -16.94 -5.47 -2.71
N ASN A 91 -17.90 -4.56 -2.74
CA ASN A 91 -19.28 -4.88 -3.13
C ASN A 91 -19.44 -5.20 -4.62
N GLY A 92 -18.41 -4.94 -5.43
CA GLY A 92 -18.50 -4.98 -6.88
C GLY A 92 -19.42 -3.88 -7.37
N SER A 93 -19.05 -3.17 -8.41
CA SER A 93 -20.01 -2.31 -9.09
C SER A 93 -21.18 -3.21 -9.54
N LEU A 94 -22.32 -3.12 -8.87
CA LEU A 94 -23.61 -3.38 -9.51
C LEU A 94 -23.80 -2.23 -10.51
N ASP A 95 -23.03 -2.27 -11.60
CA ASP A 95 -23.32 -1.47 -12.78
C ASP A 95 -24.61 -2.06 -13.35
N ASN A 96 -25.75 -1.54 -12.87
CA ASN A 96 -27.06 -1.72 -13.48
C ASN A 96 -27.12 -0.99 -14.83
#